data_AF-A0A3D2GZI3-F1
#
_entry.id   AF-A0A3D2GZI3-F1
#
_cell.length_a   1.000
_cell.length_b   1.000
_cell.length_c   1.000
_cell.angle_alpha   90.00
_cell.angle_beta   90.00
_cell.angle_gamma   90.00
#
_symmetry.space_group_name_H-M   'P 1'
#
loop_
_entity.id
_entity.type
_entity.pdbx_description
1 polymer ?
#
loop_
_entity_poly.entity_id
_entity_poly.type
_entity_poly.pdbx_seq_one_letter_code
_entity_poly.pdbx_strand_id
1 'polypeptide(L)' 'MKKPVVLVVMDGVGETPEELGNMVKKATTPTLNELKETCPWQIIKAHGTAVGLPSDDDMGNSEVGHNALGCG' A
#
# COMPACT_ATOMS: atom_id res chain seq x y z
N MET A 1 -28.19 -5.38 12.17
CA MET A 1 -27.73 -5.23 10.77
C MET A 1 -26.25 -5.56 10.71
N LYS A 2 -25.79 -6.35 9.73
CA LYS A 2 -24.35 -6.56 9.50
C LYS A 2 -23.76 -5.26 8.92
N LYS A 3 -22.59 -4.83 9.42
CA LYS A 3 -21.83 -3.72 8.84
C LYS A 3 -20.81 -4.33 7.87
N PRO A 4 -20.91 -4.08 6.55
CA PRO A 4 -19.93 -4.63 5.60
C PRO A 4 -18.56 -3.99 5.84
N VAL A 5 -17.51 -4.78 5.63
CA VAL A 5 -16.13 -4.32 5.61
C VAL A 5 -15.62 -4.51 4.19
N VAL A 6 -14.93 -3.50 3.65
CA VAL A 6 -14.37 -3.51 2.30
C VAL A 6 -12.85 -3.35 2.41
N LEU A 7 -12.11 -4.30 1.86
CA LEU A 7 -10.67 -4.17 1.61
C LEU A 7 -10.49 -3.66 0.18
N VAL A 8 -9.77 -2.55 0.02
CA VAL A 8 -9.42 -1.97 -1.30
C VAL A 8 -7.92 -2.08 -1.49
N VAL A 9 -7.49 -2.79 -2.53
CA VAL A 9 -6.07 -2.90 -2.93
C VAL A 9 -5.84 -1.97 -4.11
N MET A 10 -5.00 -0.96 -3.91
CA MET A 10 -4.54 -0.07 -4.98
C MET A 10 -3.21 -0.60 -5.53
N ASP A 11 -3.27 -1.47 -6.54
CA ASP A 11 -2.09 -2.15 -7.07
C ASP A 11 -1.05 -1.15 -7.60
N GLY A 12 0.20 -1.30 -7.17
CA GLY A 12 1.31 -0.41 -7.51
C GLY A 12 1.29 0.99 -6.89
N VAL A 13 0.41 1.28 -5.91
CA VAL A 13 0.38 2.57 -5.20
C VAL A 13 1.18 2.47 -3.89
N GLY A 14 2.35 3.11 -3.86
CA GLY A 14 3.24 3.16 -2.70
C GLY A 14 3.47 4.58 -2.17
N GLU A 15 4.20 4.67 -1.05
CA GLU A 15 4.65 5.91 -0.43
C GLU A 15 6.18 6.01 -0.53
N THR A 16 6.69 7.17 -0.92
CA THR A 16 8.14 7.42 -1.02
C THR A 16 8.42 8.90 -0.75
N PRO A 17 9.52 9.24 -0.05
CA PRO A 17 9.95 10.63 0.11
C PRO A 17 10.51 11.24 -1.19
N GLU A 18 10.78 10.42 -2.21
CA GLU A 18 11.28 10.91 -3.49
C GLU A 18 10.20 11.63 -4.30
N GLU A 19 10.52 12.84 -4.76
CA GLU A 19 9.61 13.69 -5.55
C GLU A 19 9.75 13.48 -7.05
N LEU A 20 10.97 13.16 -7.49
CA LEU A 20 11.29 12.97 -8.89
C LEU A 20 10.62 11.69 -9.38
N GLY A 21 9.79 11.80 -10.44
CA GLY A 21 9.05 10.65 -10.97
C GLY A 21 7.87 10.16 -10.12
N ASN A 22 7.60 10.76 -8.95
CA ASN A 22 6.50 10.33 -8.08
C ASN A 22 5.13 10.79 -8.61
N MET A 23 4.48 9.92 -9.36
CA MET A 23 3.17 10.21 -9.94
C MET A 23 2.02 10.06 -8.95
N VAL A 24 2.17 9.24 -7.90
CA VAL A 24 1.17 9.11 -6.83
C VAL A 24 1.01 10.44 -6.12
N LYS A 25 2.12 11.10 -5.78
CA LYS A 25 2.11 12.41 -5.13
C LYS A 25 1.64 13.55 -6.05
N LYS A 26 1.93 13.46 -7.35
CA LYS A 26 1.53 14.48 -8.34
C LYS A 26 0.08 14.37 -8.80
N ALA A 27 -0.57 13.24 -8.55
CA ALA A 27 -1.94 13.01 -8.96
C ALA A 27 -2.94 13.80 -8.08
N THR A 28 -4.05 14.20 -8.68
CA THR A 28 -5.18 14.79 -7.94
C THR A 28 -5.99 13.67 -7.29
N THR A 29 -5.81 13.46 -5.98
CA THR A 29 -6.40 12.34 -5.21
C THR A 29 -7.22 12.81 -4.01
N PRO A 30 -8.27 13.64 -4.21
CA PRO A 30 -8.99 14.32 -3.13
C PRO A 30 -9.55 13.36 -2.07
N THR A 31 -10.08 12.21 -2.48
CA THR A 31 -10.63 11.20 -1.56
C THR A 31 -9.55 10.54 -0.70
N LEU A 32 -8.38 10.19 -1.27
CA LEU A 32 -7.29 9.61 -0.48
C LEU A 32 -6.68 10.65 0.47
N ASN A 33 -6.61 11.92 0.04
CA ASN A 33 -6.14 13.02 0.89
C ASN A 33 -7.07 13.21 2.09
N GLU A 34 -8.38 13.31 1.86
CA GLU A 34 -9.36 13.43 2.94
C GLU A 34 -9.30 12.24 3.92
N LEU A 35 -9.15 11.01 3.42
CA LEU A 35 -9.00 9.83 4.27
C LEU A 35 -7.72 9.87 5.11
N LYS A 36 -6.58 10.27 4.53
CA LYS A 36 -5.31 10.43 5.28
C LYS A 36 -5.39 11.54 6.34
N GLU A 37 -6.18 12.58 6.12
CA GLU A 37 -6.37 13.70 7.06
C GLU A 37 -7.35 13.38 8.19
N THR A 38 -8.39 12.59 7.91
CA THR A 38 -9.53 12.40 8.83
C THR A 38 -9.60 11.03 9.48
N CYS A 39 -8.87 10.04 8.96
CA CYS A 39 -8.88 8.66 9.46
C CYS A 39 -7.48 8.21 9.93
N PRO A 40 -7.40 7.26 10.89
CA PRO A 40 -6.13 6.63 11.24
C PRO A 40 -5.49 5.94 10.03
N TRP A 41 -4.20 6.17 9.81
CA TRP A 41 -3.43 5.54 8.75
C TRP A 41 -1.99 5.29 9.19
N GLN A 42 -1.32 4.34 8.53
CA GLN A 42 0.10 4.03 8.75
C GLN A 42 0.71 3.37 7.51
N ILE A 43 2.03 3.51 7.35
CA ILE A 43 2.81 2.83 6.30
C ILE A 43 3.27 1.45 6.81
N ILE A 44 3.15 0.43 5.96
CA ILE A 44 3.63 -0.93 6.24
C ILE A 44 4.68 -1.36 5.21
N LYS A 45 5.54 -2.31 5.59
CA LYS A 45 6.45 -2.96 4.64
C LYS A 45 5.66 -3.85 3.68
N ALA A 46 5.91 -3.73 2.38
CA ALA A 46 5.27 -4.51 1.32
C ALA A 46 6.28 -5.11 0.33
N HIS A 47 7.54 -5.27 0.76
CA HIS A 47 8.65 -5.81 -0.03
C HIS A 47 9.59 -6.61 0.88
N GLY A 48 10.55 -7.28 0.26
CA GLY A 48 11.59 -8.02 0.95
C GLY A 48 11.10 -9.11 1.88
N THR A 49 11.84 -9.32 2.97
CA THR A 49 11.56 -10.42 3.91
C THR A 49 10.19 -10.29 4.59
N ALA A 50 9.64 -9.07 4.66
CA ALA A 50 8.31 -8.83 5.22
C ALA A 50 7.16 -9.49 4.44
N VAL A 51 7.40 -9.82 3.17
CA VAL A 51 6.44 -10.53 2.29
C VAL A 51 7.00 -11.86 1.79
N GLY A 52 8.03 -12.40 2.45
CA GLY A 52 8.62 -13.70 2.14
C GLY A 52 9.60 -13.72 0.98
N LEU A 53 10.10 -12.56 0.52
CA LEU A 53 11.18 -12.49 -0.47
C LEU A 53 12.56 -12.74 0.17
N PRO A 54 13.58 -13.16 -0.61
CA PRO A 54 14.88 -13.56 -0.07
C PRO A 54 15.63 -12.49 0.73
N SER A 55 15.54 -11.21 0.33
CA SER A 55 16.26 -10.11 0.95
C SER A 55 15.42 -8.84 1.03
N ASP A 56 15.80 -7.89 1.90
CA ASP A 56 15.11 -6.59 2.00
C ASP A 56 15.34 -5.67 0.78
N ASP A 57 16.27 -6.01 -0.11
CA ASP A 57 16.48 -5.30 -1.38
C ASP A 57 15.53 -5.80 -2.49
N ASP A 58 14.84 -6.93 -2.28
CA ASP A 58 13.92 -7.48 -3.26
C ASP A 58 12.59 -6.69 -3.30
N MET A 59 12.27 -6.19 -4.49
CA MET A 59 11.03 -5.45 -4.74
C MET A 59 9.81 -6.36 -4.56
N GLY A 60 8.79 -5.83 -3.88
CA GLY A 60 7.48 -6.48 -3.78
C GLY A 60 6.81 -6.64 -5.15
N ASN A 61 5.83 -7.53 -5.21
CA ASN A 61 5.00 -7.73 -6.40
C ASN A 61 3.58 -8.17 -5.99
N SER A 62 2.67 -8.18 -6.95
CA SER A 62 1.25 -8.47 -6.69
C SER A 62 1.04 -9.88 -6.13
N GLU A 63 1.81 -10.89 -6.53
CA GLU A 63 1.65 -12.26 -6.05
C GLU A 63 1.97 -12.38 -4.56
N VAL A 64 3.18 -11.98 -4.16
CA VAL A 64 3.61 -12.06 -2.75
C VAL A 64 2.80 -11.12 -1.86
N GLY A 65 2.40 -9.95 -2.39
CA GLY A 65 1.57 -8.99 -1.68
C GLY A 65 0.17 -9.49 -1.39
N HIS A 66 -0.53 -10.06 -2.39
CA HIS A 66 -1.87 -10.63 -2.17
C HIS A 66 -1.82 -11.89 -1.31
N ASN A 67 -0.75 -12.68 -1.40
CA ASN A 67 -0.54 -13.83 -0.52
C ASN A 67 -0.40 -13.38 0.95
N ALA A 68 0.48 -12.42 1.24
CA ALA A 68 0.64 -11.88 2.59
C ALA A 68 -0.68 -11.29 3.15
N LEU A 69 -1.43 -10.51 2.35
CA LEU A 69 -2.72 -9.97 2.78
C LEU A 69 -3.78 -11.04 3.03
N GLY A 70 -3.80 -12.11 2.21
CA GLY A 70 -4.80 -13.17 2.28
C GLY A 70 -4.52 -14.22 3.34
N CYS A 71 -3.26 -14.45 3.68
CA CYS A 71 -2.83 -15.46 4.65
C CYS A 71 -2.70 -14.94 6.09
N GLY A 72 -2.68 -13.61 6.27
CA GLY A 72 -2.41 -12.97 7.57
C GLY A 72 -0.94 -12.99 7.93
#